data_AF-A0AA37L510-F1
#
_entry.id   AF-A0AA37L510-F1
#
_cell.length_a   1.000
_cell.length_b   1.000
_cell.length_c   1.000
_cell.angle_alpha   90.00
_cell.angle_beta   90.00
_cell.angle_gamma   90.00
#
_symmetry.space_group_name_H-M   'P 1'
#
loop_
_entity.id
_entity.type
_entity.pdbx_description
1 polymer ?
#
loop_
_entity_poly.entity_id
_entity_poly.type
_entity_poly.pdbx_seq_one_letter_code
_entity_poly.pdbx_strand_id
1 'polypeptide(L)'
;MLRIEELAQATIASWCTSGLAECVTELGLHLHELRGDRIAFSQEIERARAIYARPSDNDIEIDDEPFVAPASGGVWIAAWLWVPEAASAQGGDAHG
;
A
#
# COMPACT_ATOMS: atom_id res chain seq x y z
N MET A 1 5.29 -1.15 -5.51
CA MET A 1 4.13 -0.46 -6.11
C MET A 1 4.24 -0.37 -7.62
N LEU A 2 5.41 0.02 -8.16
CA LEU A 2 5.64 0.13 -9.61
C LEU A 2 5.26 -1.13 -10.40
N ARG A 3 5.60 -2.34 -9.93
CA ARG A 3 5.39 -3.56 -10.74
C ARG A 3 3.92 -3.92 -11.03
N ILE A 4 3.02 -3.81 -10.06
CA ILE A 4 1.58 -4.13 -10.27
C ILE A 4 0.95 -3.07 -11.15
N GLU A 5 1.26 -1.80 -10.89
CA GLU A 5 0.78 -0.69 -11.68
C GLU A 5 1.27 -0.79 -13.13
N GLU A 6 2.56 -1.09 -13.34
CA GLU A 6 3.16 -1.36 -14.65
C GLU A 6 2.43 -2.49 -15.38
N LEU A 7 2.15 -3.61 -14.72
CA LEU A 7 1.44 -4.73 -15.34
C LEU A 7 -0.03 -4.44 -15.61
N ALA A 8 -0.70 -3.70 -14.73
CA ALA A 8 -2.07 -3.26 -14.96
C ALA A 8 -2.13 -2.30 -16.16
N GLN A 9 -1.19 -1.36 -16.25
CA GLN A 9 -1.05 -0.45 -17.39
C GLN A 9 -0.70 -1.21 -18.68
N ALA A 10 0.22 -2.17 -18.63
CA ALA A 10 0.57 -3.02 -19.77
C ALA A 10 -0.62 -3.86 -20.25
N THR A 11 -1.41 -4.40 -19.30
CA THR A 11 -2.65 -5.12 -19.59
C THR A 11 -3.62 -4.23 -20.36
N ILE A 12 -3.91 -3.03 -19.87
CA ILE A 12 -4.80 -2.07 -20.54
C ILE A 12 -4.27 -1.71 -21.93
N ALA A 13 -2.97 -1.47 -22.06
CA ALA A 13 -2.34 -1.15 -23.35
C ALA A 13 -2.45 -2.31 -24.36
N SER A 14 -2.34 -3.56 -23.90
CA SER A 14 -2.38 -4.75 -24.74
C SER A 14 -3.77 -5.12 -25.28
N TRP A 15 -4.85 -4.51 -24.75
CA TRP A 15 -6.24 -4.76 -25.18
C TRP A 15 -6.48 -4.44 -26.66
N CYS A 16 -5.76 -3.47 -27.22
CA CYS A 16 -5.92 -3.04 -28.61
C CYS A 16 -5.00 -3.79 -29.59
N THR A 17 -4.01 -4.54 -29.10
CA THR A 17 -2.94 -5.12 -29.91
C THR A 17 -2.62 -6.55 -29.47
N SER A 18 -3.63 -7.43 -29.52
CA SER A 18 -3.50 -8.91 -29.55
C SER A 18 -2.72 -9.64 -28.42
N GLY A 19 -2.22 -8.96 -27.39
CA GLY A 19 -1.40 -9.52 -26.29
C GLY A 19 -2.11 -9.68 -24.95
N LEU A 20 -3.42 -9.39 -24.90
CA LEU A 20 -4.22 -9.34 -23.66
C LEU A 20 -4.08 -10.59 -22.78
N ALA A 21 -4.16 -11.79 -23.35
CA ALA A 21 -4.14 -13.02 -22.57
C ALA A 21 -2.86 -13.17 -21.72
N GLU A 22 -1.71 -12.86 -22.30
CA GLU A 22 -0.41 -12.98 -21.62
C GLU A 22 -0.27 -11.95 -20.50
N CYS A 23 -0.62 -10.68 -20.77
CA CYS A 23 -0.59 -9.64 -19.75
C CYS A 23 -1.57 -9.89 -18.59
N VAL A 24 -2.78 -10.40 -18.86
CA VAL A 24 -3.74 -10.79 -17.81
C VAL A 24 -3.23 -11.97 -16.99
N THR A 25 -2.58 -12.95 -17.63
CA THR A 25 -1.97 -14.05 -16.90
C THR A 25 -0.85 -13.56 -15.99
N GLU A 26 0.03 -12.68 -16.45
CA GLU A 26 1.12 -12.13 -15.63
C GLU A 26 0.59 -11.30 -14.46
N LEU A 27 -0.40 -10.43 -14.70
CA LEU A 27 -1.08 -9.67 -13.64
C LEU A 27 -1.72 -10.62 -12.61
N GLY A 28 -2.39 -11.68 -13.08
CA GLY A 28 -3.01 -12.69 -12.22
C GLY A 28 -2.01 -13.41 -11.32
N LEU A 29 -0.83 -13.75 -11.84
CA LEU A 29 0.25 -14.37 -11.06
C LEU A 29 0.75 -13.44 -9.95
N HIS A 30 1.02 -12.16 -10.26
CA HIS A 30 1.48 -11.23 -9.23
C HIS A 30 0.40 -10.92 -8.19
N LEU A 31 -0.87 -10.82 -8.58
CA LEU A 31 -1.97 -10.69 -7.60
C LEU A 31 -2.05 -11.90 -6.67
N HIS A 32 -1.79 -13.11 -7.18
CA HIS A 32 -1.72 -14.32 -6.38
C HIS A 32 -0.54 -14.30 -5.41
N GLU A 33 0.65 -13.89 -5.86
CA GLU A 33 1.85 -13.76 -5.03
C GLU A 33 1.62 -12.79 -3.87
N LEU A 34 1.06 -11.61 -4.13
CA LEU A 34 0.76 -10.61 -3.09
C LEU A 34 -0.19 -11.15 -2.03
N ARG A 35 -1.20 -11.92 -2.45
CA ARG A 35 -2.11 -12.57 -1.52
C ARG A 35 -1.39 -13.64 -0.71
N GLY A 36 -0.50 -14.41 -1.36
CA GLY A 36 0.37 -15.37 -0.71
C GLY A 36 1.23 -14.73 0.37
N ASP A 37 1.87 -13.60 0.06
CA ASP A 37 2.68 -12.84 1.02
C ASP A 37 1.84 -12.36 2.21
N ARG A 38 0.65 -11.80 1.98
CA ARG A 38 -0.24 -11.38 3.08
C ARG A 38 -0.62 -12.53 4.01
N ILE A 39 -0.84 -13.72 3.46
CA ILE A 39 -1.14 -14.91 4.26
C ILE A 39 0.11 -15.35 5.04
N ALA A 40 1.25 -15.44 4.37
CA ALA A 40 2.51 -15.89 4.94
C ALA A 40 2.99 -15.00 6.10
N PHE A 41 2.79 -13.69 5.99
CA PHE A 41 3.24 -12.68 6.96
C PHE A 41 2.10 -12.08 7.80
N SER A 42 0.97 -12.79 7.90
CA SER A 42 -0.21 -12.33 8.66
C SER A 42 0.11 -12.00 10.12
N GLN A 43 1.02 -12.73 10.76
CA GLN A 43 1.43 -12.48 12.14
C GLN A 43 2.22 -11.17 12.29
N GLU A 44 3.11 -10.89 11.34
CA GLU A 44 3.88 -9.65 11.29
C GLU A 44 2.98 -8.45 11.01
N ILE A 45 1.96 -8.60 10.15
CA ILE A 45 0.94 -7.56 9.90
C ILE A 45 0.20 -7.22 11.19
N GLU A 46 -0.31 -8.23 11.92
CA GLU A 46 -1.01 -8.00 13.18
C GLU A 46 -0.10 -7.40 14.25
N ARG A 47 1.17 -7.83 14.29
CA ARG A 47 2.18 -7.22 15.17
C ARG A 47 2.40 -5.75 14.80
N ALA A 48 2.49 -5.41 13.52
CA ALA A 48 2.63 -4.02 13.08
C ALA A 48 1.42 -3.17 13.47
N ARG A 49 0.18 -3.69 13.30
CA ARG A 49 -1.04 -3.02 13.77
C ARG A 49 -0.98 -2.72 15.26
N ALA A 50 -0.58 -3.70 16.06
CA ALA A 50 -0.50 -3.57 17.51
C ALA A 50 0.60 -2.61 17.98
N ILE A 51 1.70 -2.49 17.23
CA ILE A 51 2.83 -1.62 17.61
C ILE A 51 2.62 -0.18 17.13
N TYR A 52 2.11 0.01 15.92
CA TYR A 52 2.13 1.32 15.25
C TYR A 52 0.76 1.98 15.12
N ALA A 53 -0.33 1.20 15.03
CA ALA A 53 -1.67 1.74 14.80
C ALA A 53 -2.55 1.77 16.06
N ARG A 54 -2.14 1.13 17.17
CA ARG A 54 -2.92 1.09 18.43
C ARG A 54 -2.04 1.23 19.68
N PRO A 55 -2.28 2.24 20.55
CA PRO A 55 -3.10 3.42 20.29
C PRO A 55 -2.47 4.25 19.15
N SER A 56 -3.32 4.92 18.36
CA SER A 56 -2.94 5.63 17.12
C SER A 56 -2.24 6.96 17.43
N ASP A 57 -1.12 6.90 18.15
CA ASP A 57 -0.45 8.07 18.70
C ASP A 57 0.32 8.85 17.62
N ASN A 58 0.66 8.18 16.52
CA ASN A 58 1.52 8.68 15.46
C ASN A 58 0.78 8.94 14.13
N ASP A 59 -0.56 8.88 14.16
CA ASP A 59 -1.41 8.95 12.97
C ASP A 59 -0.98 7.99 11.83
N ILE A 60 -0.53 6.80 12.22
CA ILE A 60 -0.15 5.71 11.32
C ILE A 60 -1.26 4.67 11.31
N GLU A 61 -1.69 4.28 10.12
CA GLU A 61 -2.64 3.20 9.92
C GLU A 61 -1.99 2.10 9.07
N ILE A 62 -2.13 0.84 9.47
CA ILE A 62 -1.80 -0.28 8.59
C ILE A 62 -3.06 -0.60 7.80
N ASP A 63 -2.98 -0.63 6.47
CA ASP A 63 -4.11 -0.97 5.59
C ASP A 63 -4.65 -2.38 5.89
N ASP A 64 -5.93 -2.68 5.61
CA ASP A 64 -6.51 -4.01 5.77
C ASP A 64 -5.84 -5.07 4.87
N GLU A 65 -5.43 -4.67 3.67
CA GLU A 65 -4.69 -5.49 2.70
C GLU A 65 -3.33 -4.86 2.39
N PRO A 66 -2.41 -4.79 3.36
CA PRO A 66 -1.18 -4.05 3.17
C PRO A 66 -0.27 -4.79 2.18
N PHE A 67 0.51 -4.03 1.43
CA PHE A 67 1.64 -4.58 0.70
C PHE A 67 2.72 -5.03 1.68
N VAL A 68 3.33 -6.16 1.35
CA VAL A 68 4.35 -6.80 2.15
C VAL A 68 5.57 -7.03 1.28
N ALA A 69 6.76 -6.75 1.81
CA ALA A 69 8.02 -7.06 1.15
C ALA A 69 8.98 -7.73 2.16
N PRO A 70 9.28 -9.03 1.99
CA PRO A 70 10.24 -9.74 2.84
C PRO A 70 11.62 -9.10 2.80
N ALA A 71 12.31 -9.07 3.94
CA ALA A 71 13.67 -8.55 4.06
C ALA A 71 14.52 -9.43 4.98
N SER A 72 15.82 -9.15 5.05
CA SER A 72 16.69 -9.84 6.02
C SER A 72 16.31 -9.44 7.45
N GLY A 73 15.88 -10.41 8.25
CA GLY A 73 15.54 -10.22 9.67
C GLY A 73 14.16 -9.64 9.94
N GLY A 74 13.30 -9.50 8.92
CA GLY A 74 11.95 -8.99 9.11
C GLY A 74 11.20 -8.78 7.80
N VAL A 75 10.15 -7.95 7.85
CA VAL A 75 9.28 -7.68 6.72
C VAL A 75 8.87 -6.21 6.70
N TRP A 76 8.88 -5.61 5.52
CA TRP A 76 8.31 -4.28 5.32
C TRP A 76 6.81 -4.41 5.08
N ILE A 77 6.02 -3.61 5.80
CA ILE A 77 4.58 -3.56 5.70
C ILE A 77 4.18 -2.13 5.32
N ALA A 78 3.42 -1.98 4.25
CA ALA A 78 2.90 -0.68 3.85
C ALA A 78 1.93 -0.12 4.90
N ALA A 79 2.07 1.17 5.17
CA ALA A 79 1.26 1.90 6.13
C ALA A 79 0.82 3.23 5.50
N TRP A 80 -0.37 3.67 5.88
CA TRP A 80 -0.86 5.02 5.65
C TRP A 80 -0.33 5.93 6.74
N LEU A 81 0.07 7.13 6.34
CA LEU A 81 0.46 8.21 7.22
C LEU A 81 -0.52 9.35 7.03
N TRP A 82 -1.12 9.85 8.12
CA TRP A 82 -1.86 11.09 8.04
C TRP A 82 -0.90 12.27 7.89
N VAL A 83 -1.16 13.12 6.90
CA VAL A 83 -0.42 14.37 6.72
C VAL A 83 -1.45 15.50 6.72
N PRO A 84 -1.54 16.30 7.79
CA PRO A 84 -2.48 17.42 7.80
C PRO A 84 -2.08 18.44 6.75
N GLU A 85 -3.07 19.13 6.16
CA GLU A 85 -2.80 20.31 5.35
C GLU A 85 -2.01 21.31 6.19
N ALA A 86 -0.99 21.93 5.59
CA ALA A 86 -0.28 23.02 6.26
C ALA A 86 -1.34 24.06 6.64
N ALA A 87 -1.50 24.31 7.95
CA ALA A 87 -2.44 25.31 8.43
C ALA A 87 -2.18 26.58 7.63
N SER A 88 -3.16 26.99 6.81
CA SER A 88 -3.09 28.27 6.14
C SER A 88 -2.85 29.27 7.24
N ALA A 89 -1.70 29.95 7.23
CA ALA A 89 -1.39 30.97 8.20
C ALA A 89 -2.44 32.08 8.07
N GLN A 90 -3.56 31.95 8.79
CA GLN A 90 -4.50 33.02 9.00
C GLN A 90 -3.84 33.95 10.01
N GLY A 91 -3.03 34.86 9.49
CA GLY A 91 -2.89 36.18 10.09
C GLY A 91 -4.19 36.96 9.90
N GLY A 92 -4.56 37.72 10.93
CA GLY A 92 -5.72 38.63 10.96
C GLY A 92 -6.95 37.96 11.60
N ASP A 93 -7.56 38.45 12.67
CA ASP A 93 -7.55 39.80 13.22
C ASP A 93 -7.84 39.79 14.74
N ALA A 94 -7.33 40.83 15.38
CA ALA A 94 -7.62 41.22 16.75
C ALA A 94 -9.11 41.49 16.97
N HIS A 95 -9.65 41.06 18.11
CA HIS A 95 -10.76 41.68 18.89
C HIS A 95 -10.82 40.94 20.24
N GLY A 96 -10.81 41.55 21.43
CA GLY A 96 -10.79 42.93 21.91
C GLY A 96 -10.77 42.86 23.44
#